data_AF-A0A2W1NAQ4-F1
#
_entry.id   AF-A0A2W1NAQ4-F1
#
_cell.length_a   1.000
_cell.length_b   1.000
_cell.length_c   1.000
_cell.angle_alpha   90.00
_cell.angle_beta   90.00
_cell.angle_gamma   90.00
#
_symmetry.space_group_name_H-M   'P 1'
#
loop_
_entity.id
_entity.type
_entity.pdbx_description
1 polymer ?
#
loop_
_entity_poly.entity_id
_entity_poly.type
_entity_poly.pdbx_seq_one_letter_code
_entity_poly.pdbx_strand_id
1 'polypeptide(L)' 'MNSSAKILNTVKYVGAVVLLIGIAIFLYGFFGSGYGEVTGVGIGTVVGAVFIFLMGVFLVASEEMVTKRHK' A
#
# COMPACT_ATOMS: atom_id res chain seq x y z
N MET A 1 5.62 -8.04 -20.73
CA MET A 1 5.56 -8.26 -19.25
C MET A 1 4.35 -9.12 -18.96
N ASN A 2 4.49 -10.16 -18.14
CA ASN A 2 3.35 -10.97 -17.66
C ASN A 2 2.36 -10.09 -16.89
N SER A 3 1.06 -10.39 -16.95
CA SER A 3 -0.01 -9.62 -16.29
C SER A 3 0.30 -9.39 -14.80
N SER A 4 0.76 -10.44 -14.12
CA SER A 4 1.10 -10.43 -12.69
C SER A 4 2.26 -9.49 -12.36
N ALA A 5 3.26 -9.37 -13.22
CA ALA A 5 4.36 -8.42 -13.05
C ALA A 5 3.90 -6.96 -13.22
N LYS A 6 2.89 -6.72 -14.07
CA LYS A 6 2.28 -5.39 -14.25
C LYS A 6 1.48 -4.98 -13.02
N ILE A 7 0.66 -5.89 -12.50
CA ILE A 7 -0.15 -5.66 -11.28
C ILE A 7 0.75 -5.39 -10.08
N LEU A 8 1.79 -6.21 -9.87
CA LEU A 8 2.73 -6.01 -8.76
C LEU A 8 3.40 -4.63 -8.83
N ASN A 9 3.84 -4.21 -10.02
CA ASN A 9 4.51 -2.92 -10.16
C ASN A 9 3.56 -1.74 -9.93
N THR A 10 2.32 -1.84 -10.41
CA THR A 10 1.29 -0.82 -10.16
C THR A 10 0.96 -0.71 -8.68
N VAL A 11 0.69 -1.82 -8.01
CA VAL A 11 0.35 -1.80 -6.57
C VAL A 11 1.55 -1.34 -5.74
N LYS A 12 2.77 -1.70 -6.12
CA LYS A 12 3.99 -1.21 -5.47
C LYS A 12 4.10 0.32 -5.55
N TYR A 13 3.85 0.89 -6.72
CA TYR A 13 3.94 2.34 -6.93
C TYR A 13 2.84 3.09 -6.16
N VAL A 14 1.60 2.61 -6.25
CA VAL A 14 0.46 3.20 -5.53
C VAL A 14 0.66 3.09 -4.01
N GLY A 15 1.02 1.91 -3.52
CA GLY A 15 1.30 1.69 -2.10
C GLY A 15 2.43 2.57 -1.58
N ALA A 16 3.51 2.73 -2.34
CA ALA A 16 4.63 3.60 -1.98
C ALA A 16 4.23 5.08 -1.89
N VAL A 17 3.43 5.57 -2.85
CA VAL A 17 2.92 6.96 -2.83
C VAL A 17 2.00 7.19 -1.64
N VAL A 18 1.05 6.28 -1.39
CA VAL A 18 0.11 6.40 -0.26
C VAL A 18 0.88 6.32 1.07
N LEU A 19 1.88 5.46 1.18
CA LEU A 19 2.73 5.35 2.38
C LEU A 19 3.49 6.66 2.62
N LEU A 20 4.07 7.25 1.58
CA LEU A 20 4.84 8.50 1.68
C LEU A 20 3.94 9.66 2.12
N ILE A 21 2.72 9.74 1.58
CA ILE A 21 1.70 10.71 2.02
C ILE A 21 1.30 10.45 3.47
N GLY A 22 1.06 9.20 3.85
CA GLY A 22 0.71 8.83 5.23
C GLY A 22 1.79 9.21 6.24
N ILE A 23 3.05 8.99 5.91
CA ILE A 23 4.20 9.41 6.73
C ILE A 23 4.26 10.94 6.83
N ALA A 24 4.05 11.66 5.73
CA ALA A 24 4.04 13.12 5.74
C ALA A 24 2.91 13.69 6.64
N ILE A 25 1.70 13.13 6.53
CA ILE A 25 0.55 13.50 7.38
C ILE A 25 0.82 13.14 8.84
N PHE A 26 1.42 11.97 9.10
CA PHE A 26 1.80 11.56 10.46
C PHE A 26 2.83 12.51 11.07
N LEU A 27 3.89 12.85 10.34
CA LEU A 27 4.93 13.77 10.83
C LEU A 27 4.36 15.17 11.06
N TYR A 28 3.51 15.66 10.15
CA TYR A 28 2.81 16.94 10.32
C TYR A 28 1.87 16.92 11.53
N GLY A 29 1.10 15.83 11.67
CA GLY A 29 0.18 15.61 12.78
C GLY A 29 0.88 15.51 14.13
N PHE A 30 2.02 14.82 14.19
CA PHE A 30 2.74 14.51 15.43
C PHE A 30 3.66 15.65 15.89
N PHE A 31 4.38 16.30 14.97
CA PHE A 31 5.34 17.35 15.30
C PHE A 31 4.80 18.77 15.09
N GLY A 32 3.94 18.96 14.09
CA GLY A 32 3.48 20.28 13.66
C GLY A 32 2.14 20.73 14.26
N SER A 33 1.31 19.79 14.70
CA SER A 33 -0.03 20.08 15.21
C SER A 33 -0.24 19.43 16.57
N GLY A 34 -0.71 20.15 17.58
CA GLY A 34 -1.17 19.53 18.84
C GLY A 34 -2.46 18.69 18.69
N TYR A 35 -2.89 18.41 17.45
CA TYR A 35 -4.14 17.74 17.13
C TYR A 35 -3.91 16.23 16.97
N GLY A 36 -4.29 15.46 17.99
CA GLY A 36 -4.22 14.00 17.97
C GLY A 36 -5.02 13.36 16.82
N GLU A 37 -6.04 14.04 16.31
CA GLU A 37 -6.87 13.57 15.19
C GLU A 37 -6.07 13.44 13.89
N VAL A 38 -5.20 14.41 13.57
CA VAL A 38 -4.38 14.39 12.35
C VAL A 38 -3.33 13.28 12.42
N THR A 39 -2.76 13.07 13.61
CA THR A 39 -1.87 11.93 13.87
C THR A 39 -2.59 10.60 13.64
N GLY A 40 -3.84 10.47 14.09
CA GLY A 40 -4.68 9.29 13.85
C GLY A 40 -4.93 9.01 12.37
N VAL A 41 -5.19 10.06 11.57
CA VAL A 41 -5.32 9.94 10.11
C VAL A 41 -4.01 9.49 9.47
N GLY A 42 -2.87 10.01 9.93
CA GLY A 42 -1.54 9.58 9.48
C GLY A 42 -1.30 8.09 9.73
N ILE A 43 -1.58 7.62 10.95
CA ILE A 43 -1.47 6.20 11.32
C ILE A 43 -2.39 5.35 10.43
N GLY A 44 -3.66 5.74 10.29
CA GLY A 44 -4.63 5.02 9.47
C GLY A 44 -4.21 4.92 8.00
N THR A 45 -3.62 5.98 7.46
CA THR A 45 -3.13 6.02 6.07
C THR A 45 -1.92 5.10 5.88
N VAL A 46 -0.99 5.07 6.85
CA VAL A 46 0.17 4.15 6.82
C VAL A 46 -0.29 2.69 6.90
N VAL A 47 -1.19 2.37 7.83
CA VAL A 47 -1.74 1.00 7.96
C VAL A 47 -2.49 0.61 6.68
N GLY A 48 -3.31 1.51 6.13
CA GLY A 48 -4.00 1.31 4.86
C GLY A 48 -3.05 1.05 3.69
N ALA A 49 -1.94 1.80 3.58
CA ALA A 49 -0.92 1.59 2.56
C ALA A 49 -0.31 0.17 2.62
N VAL A 50 -0.06 -0.34 3.83
CA VAL A 50 0.42 -1.72 4.04
C VAL A 50 -0.62 -2.73 3.55
N PHE A 51 -1.91 -2.55 3.88
CA PHE A 51 -2.97 -3.42 3.40
C PHE A 51 -3.10 -3.43 1.87
N ILE A 52 -2.99 -2.27 1.22
CA ILE A 52 -2.99 -2.16 -0.25
C ILE A 52 -1.82 -2.97 -0.83
N PHE A 53 -0.65 -2.88 -0.22
CA PHE A 53 0.53 -3.61 -0.66
C PHE A 53 0.34 -5.14 -0.54
N LEU A 54 -0.18 -5.60 0.60
CA LEU A 54 -0.45 -7.02 0.85
C LEU A 54 -1.51 -7.57 -0.13
N MET A 55 -2.57 -6.81 -0.40
CA MET A 55 -3.58 -7.17 -1.40
C MET A 55 -2.98 -7.33 -2.80
N GLY A 56 -2.08 -6.44 -3.21
CA GLY A 56 -1.37 -6.58 -4.48
C GLY A 56 -0.52 -7.83 -4.58
N VAL A 57 0.24 -8.13 -3.52
CA VAL A 57 1.05 -9.36 -3.45
C VAL A 57 0.16 -10.60 -3.50
N PHE A 58 -0.97 -10.59 -2.80
CA PHE A 58 -1.92 -11.70 -2.79
C PHE A 58 -2.54 -11.96 -4.18
N LEU A 59 -2.93 -10.90 -4.89
CA LEU A 59 -3.44 -10.99 -6.27
C LEU A 59 -2.42 -11.62 -7.22
N VAL A 60 -1.17 -11.20 -7.13
CA VAL A 60 -0.07 -11.72 -7.95
C VAL A 60 0.17 -13.20 -7.66
N ALA A 61 0.22 -13.57 -6.38
CA ALA A 61 0.36 -14.97 -5.98
C ALA A 61 -0.81 -15.84 -6.47
N SER A 62 -2.04 -15.32 -6.41
CA SER A 62 -3.24 -16.01 -6.90
C SER A 62 -3.18 -16.23 -8.42
N GLU A 63 -2.82 -15.20 -9.19
CA GLU A 63 -2.62 -15.32 -10.65
C GLU A 63 -1.55 -16.36 -11.00
N GLU A 64 -0.43 -16.39 -10.27
CA GLU A 64 0.62 -17.39 -10.48
C GLU A 64 0.13 -18.82 -10.22
N MET A 65 -0.65 -19.04 -9.16
CA MET A 65 -1.22 -20.36 -8.86
C MET A 65 -2.22 -20.83 -9.92
N VAL A 66 -3.10 -19.95 -10.39
CA VAL A 66 -4.06 -20.25 -11.46
C VAL A 66 -3.32 -20.56 -12.77
N THR A 67 -2.33 -19.73 -13.12
CA THR A 67 -1.53 -19.92 -14.33
C THR A 67 -0.77 -21.25 -14.31
N LYS A 68 -0.22 -21.64 -13.16
CA LYS A 68 0.46 -22.94 -12.99
C LYS A 68 -0.48 -24.15 -13.03
N ARG A 69 -1.76 -24.00 -12.72
CA ARG A 69 -2.74 -25.11 -12.81
C ARG A 69 -3.27 -25.36 -14.21
N HIS A 70 -3.25 -24.36 -15.08
CA HIS A 70 -3.76 -24.45 -16.46
C HIS A 70 -2.65 -24.68 -17.50
N LYS A 71 -1.46 -25.07 -17.06
CA LYS A 71 -0.29 -25.35 -17.90
C LYS A 71 0.27 -26.72 -17.57
#